data_AF-A0A2U3AWI4-F1
#
_entry.id   AF-A0A2U3AWI4-F1
#
_cell.length_a   1.000
_cell.length_b   1.000
_cell.length_c   1.000
_cell.angle_alpha   90.00
_cell.angle_beta   90.00
_cell.angle_gamma   90.00
#
_symmetry.space_group_name_H-M   'P 1'
#
loop_
_entity.id
_entity.type
_entity.pdbx_description
1 polymer ?
#
loop_
_entity_poly.entity_id
_entity_poly.type
_entity_poly.pdbx_seq_one_letter_code
_entity_poly.pdbx_strand_id
1 'polypeptide(L)'
;MTNILEAICNIVNHKNFAIREFYSGRNRANSMGEALENYIKDAFADTFDSDDEQSRLKTYNQEFSWLGSQNNPPDIMIKGGDAIEVKKTQSANSSLALNSSYPKTDLRHTSPMITSECRDCEEWTVKDLIYCVGHTSDTNIKSLWMVYGSSYAAKHETYQRIKTTISDGIKTIPDVVFADTKELGRVNQVDPLGITNLRIRGMWQIENPRKVFNYLHEPTDKDFELVCIIPLEKYNSFPNESKSKLEGITDERFSIEDKQIKNPNNPAKLMDCKLIKLCVSQR
;
A
#
# COMPACT_ATOMS: atom_id res chain seq x y z
N MET A 1 -1.93 -17.58 10.45
CA MET A 1 -1.29 -16.78 9.38
C MET A 1 -2.17 -15.58 9.17
N THR A 2 -1.62 -14.39 9.40
CA THR A 2 -2.36 -13.15 9.22
C THR A 2 -2.76 -12.87 7.77
N ASN A 3 -3.78 -12.04 7.59
CA ASN A 3 -4.26 -11.52 6.31
C ASN A 3 -5.07 -10.24 6.55
N ILE A 4 -5.55 -9.62 5.47
CA ILE A 4 -6.32 -8.37 5.56
C ILE A 4 -7.60 -8.49 6.40
N LEU A 5 -8.27 -9.65 6.43
CA LEU A 5 -9.48 -9.84 7.24
C LEU A 5 -9.15 -9.83 8.73
N GLU A 6 -8.03 -10.47 9.12
CA GLU A 6 -7.50 -10.40 10.48
C GLU A 6 -7.16 -8.96 10.87
N ALA A 7 -6.47 -8.23 9.98
CA ALA A 7 -6.11 -6.84 10.22
C ALA A 7 -7.34 -5.94 10.44
N ILE A 8 -8.41 -6.15 9.65
CA ILE A 8 -9.68 -5.44 9.82
C ILE A 8 -10.30 -5.77 11.19
N CYS A 9 -10.34 -7.06 11.57
CA CYS A 9 -10.87 -7.47 12.88
C CYS A 9 -10.10 -6.81 14.02
N ASN A 10 -8.77 -6.80 13.94
CA ASN A 10 -7.90 -6.24 14.97
C ASN A 10 -8.13 -4.72 15.08
N ILE A 11 -8.26 -4.00 13.96
CA ILE A 11 -8.60 -2.55 13.96
C ILE A 11 -9.98 -2.29 14.58
N VAL A 12 -10.99 -3.09 14.21
CA VAL A 12 -12.36 -2.96 14.75
C VAL A 12 -12.38 -3.19 16.26
N ASN A 13 -11.58 -4.13 16.75
CA ASN A 13 -11.50 -4.46 18.18
C ASN A 13 -10.70 -3.43 18.98
N HIS A 14 -9.58 -2.94 18.43
CA HIS A 14 -8.69 -2.02 19.13
C HIS A 14 -9.34 -0.65 19.37
N LYS A 15 -10.16 -0.14 18.44
CA LYS A 15 -10.93 1.12 18.54
C LYS A 15 -10.11 2.37 18.89
N ASN A 16 -8.79 2.30 18.78
CA ASN A 16 -7.90 3.44 18.92
C ASN A 16 -7.21 3.71 17.57
N PHE A 17 -7.28 4.97 17.14
CA PHE A 17 -6.79 5.46 15.85
C PHE A 17 -5.73 6.55 16.04
N ALA A 18 -5.23 6.72 17.27
CA ALA A 18 -4.12 7.61 17.56
C ALA A 18 -2.81 6.99 17.07
N ILE A 19 -1.96 7.80 16.44
CA ILE A 19 -0.64 7.40 15.93
C ILE A 19 0.51 8.06 16.68
N ARG A 20 0.23 9.05 17.53
CA ARG A 20 1.25 9.79 18.29
C ARG A 20 1.57 9.20 19.66
N GLU A 21 0.58 8.61 20.34
CA GLU A 21 0.72 8.14 21.72
C GLU A 21 1.48 6.80 21.82
N PHE A 22 1.44 5.95 20.78
CA PHE A 22 2.03 4.62 20.80
C PHE A 22 3.53 4.54 20.43
N TYR A 23 4.09 5.56 19.77
CA TYR A 23 5.45 5.49 19.19
C TYR A 23 6.39 6.60 19.68
N SER A 24 6.14 7.15 20.88
CA SER A 24 6.94 8.25 21.45
C SER A 24 8.32 7.80 21.96
N GLY A 25 9.26 7.56 21.04
CA GLY A 25 10.70 7.48 21.30
C GLY A 25 11.45 8.79 20.98
N ARG A 26 12.70 8.93 21.46
CA ARG A 26 13.53 10.17 21.45
C ARG A 26 13.80 10.83 20.07
N ASN A 27 13.45 10.21 18.95
CA ASN A 27 13.69 10.74 17.59
C ASN A 27 12.42 11.24 16.91
N ARG A 28 11.93 12.41 17.35
CA ARG A 28 10.63 13.02 16.97
C ARG A 28 10.44 13.31 15.46
N ALA A 29 11.51 13.44 14.67
CA ALA A 29 11.40 13.81 13.25
C ALA A 29 11.22 12.59 12.32
N ASN A 30 11.89 11.47 12.62
CA ASN A 30 11.78 10.24 11.83
C ASN A 30 10.55 9.40 12.22
N SER A 31 10.12 9.46 13.49
CA SER A 31 9.00 8.66 14.02
C SER A 31 7.62 9.05 13.47
N MET A 32 7.44 10.26 12.95
CA MET A 32 6.14 10.70 12.39
C MET A 32 5.87 10.17 10.97
N GLY A 33 6.92 9.81 10.23
CA GLY A 33 6.80 9.21 8.89
C GLY A 33 6.31 7.76 8.97
N GLU A 34 6.87 7.01 9.92
CA GLU A 34 6.66 5.56 10.09
C GLU A 34 5.43 5.20 10.93
N ALA A 35 4.79 6.17 11.61
CA ALA A 35 3.70 5.87 12.55
C ALA A 35 2.51 5.15 11.89
N LEU A 36 2.17 5.52 10.66
CA LEU A 36 1.12 4.80 9.90
C LEU A 36 1.59 3.39 9.52
N GLU A 37 2.83 3.23 9.08
CA GLU A 37 3.38 1.91 8.73
C GLU A 37 3.38 0.98 9.95
N ASN A 38 3.78 1.48 11.12
CA ASN A 38 3.77 0.70 12.34
C ASN A 38 2.34 0.35 12.77
N TYR A 39 1.38 1.28 12.65
CA TYR A 39 -0.04 0.97 12.89
C TYR A 39 -0.53 -0.16 11.98
N ILE A 40 -0.14 -0.16 10.70
CA ILE A 40 -0.47 -1.25 9.76
C ILE A 40 0.23 -2.55 10.16
N LYS A 41 1.51 -2.52 10.55
CA LYS A 41 2.20 -3.72 11.04
C LYS A 41 1.50 -4.29 12.27
N ASP A 42 1.15 -3.45 13.23
CA ASP A 42 0.44 -3.84 14.45
C ASP A 42 -0.97 -4.39 14.15
N ALA A 43 -1.68 -3.79 13.19
CA ALA A 43 -2.97 -4.30 12.72
C ALA A 43 -2.86 -5.71 12.16
N PHE A 44 -1.89 -5.95 11.28
CA PHE A 44 -1.69 -7.28 10.69
C PHE A 44 -1.06 -8.27 11.68
N ALA A 45 -0.24 -7.85 12.63
CA ALA A 45 0.40 -8.77 13.57
C ALA A 45 -0.39 -9.01 14.87
N ASP A 46 -1.50 -8.29 15.08
CA ASP A 46 -2.27 -8.29 16.33
C ASP A 46 -1.44 -7.88 17.55
N THR A 47 -0.67 -6.79 17.42
CA THR A 47 0.28 -6.33 18.46
C THR A 47 -0.01 -4.94 18.99
N PHE A 48 -1.22 -4.42 18.77
CA PHE A 48 -1.63 -3.09 19.25
C PHE A 48 -1.44 -2.90 20.76
N ASP A 49 -1.73 -3.94 21.56
CA ASP A 49 -1.65 -3.90 23.02
C ASP A 49 -0.34 -4.51 23.56
N SER A 50 0.68 -4.65 22.69
CA SER A 50 1.98 -5.20 23.10
C SER A 50 2.86 -4.12 23.73
N ASP A 51 2.98 -4.15 25.06
CA ASP A 51 3.83 -3.23 25.82
C ASP A 51 5.33 -3.55 25.74
N ASP A 52 5.70 -4.75 25.28
CA ASP A 52 7.09 -5.21 25.17
C ASP A 52 7.57 -5.23 23.72
N GLU A 53 8.57 -4.41 23.42
CA GLU A 53 9.13 -4.27 22.08
C GLU A 53 9.72 -5.59 21.55
N GLN A 54 10.33 -6.40 22.42
CA GLN A 54 10.91 -7.68 21.99
C GLN A 54 9.84 -8.69 21.60
N SER A 55 8.74 -8.77 22.35
CA SER A 55 7.60 -9.61 22.04
C SER A 55 6.95 -9.19 20.73
N ARG A 56 6.74 -7.88 20.50
CA ARG A 56 6.24 -7.37 19.22
C ARG A 56 7.15 -7.74 18.05
N LEU A 57 8.46 -7.55 18.19
CA LEU A 57 9.44 -7.94 17.16
C LEU A 57 9.41 -9.45 16.88
N LYS A 58 9.20 -10.27 17.89
CA LYS A 58 9.07 -11.72 17.73
C LYS A 58 7.82 -12.08 16.93
N THR A 59 6.68 -11.47 17.23
CA THR A 59 5.44 -11.67 16.46
C THR A 59 5.60 -11.19 15.02
N TYR A 60 6.24 -10.04 14.81
CA TYR A 60 6.57 -9.55 13.47
C TYR A 60 7.41 -10.55 12.66
N ASN A 61 8.44 -11.14 13.27
CA ASN A 61 9.26 -12.15 12.59
C ASN A 61 8.51 -13.46 12.30
N GLN A 62 7.44 -13.75 13.06
CA GLN A 62 6.58 -14.90 12.82
C GLN A 62 5.67 -14.64 11.61
N GLU A 63 4.98 -13.51 11.59
CA GLU A 63 3.96 -13.18 10.60
C GLU A 63 4.51 -12.61 9.27
N PHE A 64 5.63 -11.88 9.31
CA PHE A 64 6.19 -11.22 8.14
C PHE A 64 7.45 -11.93 7.62
N SER A 65 7.59 -11.99 6.30
CA SER A 65 8.82 -12.38 5.61
C SER A 65 9.71 -11.17 5.30
N TRP A 66 9.10 -9.99 5.14
CA TRP A 66 9.82 -8.75 4.84
C TRP A 66 9.21 -7.54 5.55
N LEU A 67 10.07 -6.66 6.06
CA LEU A 67 9.69 -5.40 6.70
C LEU A 67 10.46 -4.22 6.09
N GLY A 68 10.18 -3.94 4.82
CA GLY A 68 10.49 -2.68 4.15
C GLY A 68 11.97 -2.31 4.04
N SER A 69 12.25 -1.35 3.16
CA SER A 69 13.52 -0.63 3.17
C SER A 69 13.32 0.76 2.61
N GLN A 70 14.22 1.68 2.93
CA GLN A 70 14.08 3.05 2.47
C GLN A 70 14.09 3.11 0.93
N ASN A 71 13.02 3.64 0.33
CA ASN A 71 12.84 3.87 -1.11
C ASN A 71 12.54 2.64 -1.99
N ASN A 72 12.36 1.45 -1.44
CA ASN A 72 12.07 0.24 -2.21
C ASN A 72 10.82 -0.47 -1.70
N PRO A 73 9.85 -0.75 -2.59
CA PRO A 73 8.66 -1.52 -2.23
C PRO A 73 8.98 -3.02 -2.10
N PRO A 74 8.11 -3.79 -1.44
CA PRO A 74 6.97 -3.34 -0.64
C PRO A 74 7.41 -2.90 0.77
N ASP A 75 6.52 -2.23 1.49
CA ASP A 75 6.75 -1.85 2.89
C ASP A 75 6.65 -3.05 3.84
N ILE A 76 5.78 -4.03 3.51
CA ILE A 76 5.60 -5.27 4.29
C ILE A 76 5.34 -6.45 3.34
N MET A 77 5.84 -7.63 3.66
CA MET A 77 5.37 -8.91 3.08
C MET A 77 4.94 -9.85 4.19
N ILE A 78 3.70 -10.32 4.10
CA ILE A 78 3.19 -11.39 4.96
C ILE A 78 3.80 -12.72 4.49
N LYS A 79 4.32 -13.50 5.42
CA LYS A 79 4.89 -14.81 5.15
C LYS A 79 3.82 -15.74 4.56
N GLY A 80 4.07 -16.27 3.37
CA GLY A 80 3.08 -17.06 2.62
C GLY A 80 1.82 -16.28 2.18
N GLY A 81 1.79 -14.96 2.34
CA GLY A 81 0.62 -14.12 2.07
C GLY A 81 0.92 -12.93 1.16
N ASP A 82 0.13 -11.88 1.33
CA ASP A 82 0.14 -10.69 0.46
C ASP A 82 1.30 -9.73 0.78
N ALA A 83 1.62 -8.87 -0.18
CA ALA A 83 2.48 -7.71 0.03
C ALA A 83 1.63 -6.47 0.34
N ILE A 84 2.18 -5.54 1.12
CA ILE A 84 1.48 -4.31 1.53
C ILE A 84 2.36 -3.10 1.20
N GLU A 85 1.74 -2.11 0.55
CA GLU A 85 2.31 -0.80 0.30
C GLU A 85 1.51 0.24 1.08
N VAL A 86 2.17 0.96 1.97
CA VAL A 86 1.57 2.00 2.80
C VAL A 86 1.77 3.37 2.12
N LYS A 87 0.71 4.17 2.10
CA LYS A 87 0.75 5.55 1.59
C LYS A 87 0.06 6.49 2.55
N LYS A 88 0.83 7.47 3.04
CA LYS A 88 0.32 8.54 3.89
C LYS A 88 -0.07 9.75 3.06
N THR A 89 -1.22 10.35 3.38
CA THR A 89 -1.70 11.59 2.80
C THR A 89 -2.08 12.57 3.90
N GLN A 90 -1.79 13.85 3.70
CA GLN A 90 -2.15 14.94 4.62
C GLN A 90 -3.52 15.55 4.30
N SER A 91 -4.14 15.15 3.20
CA SER A 91 -5.49 15.54 2.83
C SER A 91 -6.23 14.34 2.27
N ALA A 92 -7.52 14.24 2.62
CA ALA A 92 -8.41 13.15 2.30
C ALA A 92 -8.43 12.73 0.83
N ASN A 93 -8.20 13.68 -0.07
CA ASN A 93 -8.41 13.54 -1.51
C ASN A 93 -7.12 13.73 -2.32
N SER A 94 -5.96 13.86 -1.67
CA SER A 94 -4.70 14.03 -2.39
C SER A 94 -4.33 12.78 -3.16
N SER A 95 -3.97 12.96 -4.44
CA SER A 95 -3.43 11.91 -5.29
C SER A 95 -2.12 11.37 -4.69
N LEU A 96 -1.87 10.08 -4.88
CA LEU A 96 -0.72 9.39 -4.31
C LEU A 96 0.45 9.51 -5.28
N ALA A 97 1.55 10.13 -4.83
CA ALA A 97 2.79 10.15 -5.58
C ALA A 97 3.47 8.78 -5.48
N LEU A 98 3.79 8.20 -6.64
CA LEU A 98 4.56 6.96 -6.77
C LEU A 98 5.93 7.32 -7.32
N ASN A 99 6.85 7.61 -6.41
CA ASN A 99 8.20 8.02 -6.77
C ASN A 99 8.97 6.85 -7.38
N SER A 100 9.51 7.07 -8.59
CA SER A 100 10.39 6.13 -9.29
C SER A 100 9.77 4.77 -9.67
N SER A 101 8.48 4.55 -9.45
CA SER A 101 7.74 3.38 -9.95
C SER A 101 6.32 3.75 -10.36
N TYR A 102 5.78 3.05 -11.36
CA TYR A 102 4.38 3.18 -11.78
C TYR A 102 3.45 2.40 -10.84
N PRO A 103 2.12 2.65 -10.88
CA PRO A 103 1.14 1.86 -10.13
C PRO A 103 1.27 0.35 -10.43
N LYS A 104 1.05 -0.48 -9.42
CA LYS A 104 1.25 -1.92 -9.51
C LYS A 104 -0.03 -2.66 -9.15
N THR A 105 -0.40 -3.62 -9.99
CA THR A 105 -1.48 -4.56 -9.68
C THR A 105 -1.02 -5.60 -8.66
N ASP A 106 0.23 -6.04 -8.77
CA ASP A 106 0.83 -7.14 -8.02
C ASP A 106 2.32 -6.84 -7.73
N LEU A 107 2.91 -7.64 -6.83
CA LEU A 107 4.36 -7.65 -6.62
C LEU A 107 4.95 -8.90 -7.28
N ARG A 108 6.01 -8.73 -8.07
CA ARG A 108 6.71 -9.84 -8.75
C ARG A 108 8.14 -9.98 -8.26
N HIS A 109 8.58 -11.21 -8.06
CA HIS A 109 9.94 -11.56 -7.68
C HIS A 109 10.98 -11.03 -8.70
N THR A 110 10.59 -10.96 -9.97
CA THR A 110 11.41 -10.44 -11.09
C THR A 110 11.45 -8.92 -11.18
N SER A 111 10.76 -8.19 -10.29
CA SER A 111 10.75 -6.73 -10.28
C SER A 111 12.18 -6.19 -10.06
N PRO A 112 12.68 -5.29 -10.93
CA PRO A 112 13.99 -4.66 -10.72
C PRO A 112 13.94 -3.60 -9.61
N MET A 113 12.75 -3.28 -9.08
CA MET A 113 12.52 -2.22 -8.10
C MET A 113 12.56 -2.71 -6.65
N ILE A 114 12.59 -4.03 -6.42
CA ILE A 114 12.75 -4.62 -5.07
C ILE A 114 14.23 -4.91 -4.80
N THR A 115 14.62 -4.92 -3.52
CA THR A 115 15.97 -5.29 -3.08
C THR A 115 16.23 -6.79 -3.24
N SER A 116 17.50 -7.21 -3.16
CA SER A 116 17.87 -8.63 -3.12
C SER A 116 17.28 -9.32 -1.90
N GLU A 117 17.36 -8.68 -0.74
CA GLU A 117 16.91 -9.25 0.53
C GLU A 117 15.39 -9.43 0.54
N CYS A 118 14.63 -8.52 -0.07
CA CYS A 118 13.19 -8.68 -0.27
C CYS A 118 12.87 -9.82 -1.22
N ARG A 119 13.65 -9.96 -2.30
CA ARG A 119 13.49 -11.05 -3.26
C ARG A 119 13.68 -12.41 -2.59
N ASP A 120 14.73 -12.52 -1.78
CA ASP A 120 15.21 -13.77 -1.18
C ASP A 120 14.62 -14.02 0.22
N CYS A 121 13.63 -13.24 0.66
CA CYS A 121 13.07 -13.33 2.02
C CYS A 121 12.20 -14.58 2.26
N GLU A 122 11.68 -15.18 1.20
CA GLU A 122 10.98 -16.46 1.18
C GLU A 122 10.94 -16.99 -0.27
N GLU A 123 10.39 -18.18 -0.49
CA GLU A 123 10.14 -18.70 -1.84
C GLU A 123 8.81 -18.16 -2.38
N TRP A 124 8.84 -17.36 -3.45
CA TRP A 124 7.64 -16.79 -4.08
C TRP A 124 7.89 -16.35 -5.52
N THR A 125 6.82 -16.16 -6.30
CA THR A 125 6.91 -15.66 -7.69
C THR A 125 6.11 -14.37 -7.88
N VAL A 126 4.86 -14.38 -7.45
CA VAL A 126 3.95 -13.23 -7.47
C VAL A 126 3.18 -13.20 -6.16
N LYS A 127 2.98 -12.01 -5.61
CA LYS A 127 2.11 -11.76 -4.46
C LYS A 127 1.09 -10.69 -4.83
N ASP A 128 -0.13 -10.86 -4.33
CA ASP A 128 -1.12 -9.79 -4.39
C ASP A 128 -0.61 -8.58 -3.59
N LEU A 129 -0.92 -7.37 -4.07
CA LEU A 129 -0.50 -6.13 -3.44
C LEU A 129 -1.70 -5.42 -2.83
N ILE A 130 -1.61 -5.06 -1.55
CA ILE A 130 -2.59 -4.23 -0.86
C ILE A 130 -2.04 -2.81 -0.73
N TYR A 131 -2.79 -1.83 -1.21
CA TYR A 131 -2.52 -0.41 -0.93
C TYR A 131 -3.25 0.00 0.34
N CYS A 132 -2.48 0.28 1.39
CA CYS A 132 -2.95 0.84 2.65
C CYS A 132 -2.76 2.37 2.63
N VAL A 133 -3.81 3.10 2.25
CA VAL A 133 -3.79 4.55 2.08
C VAL A 133 -4.41 5.23 3.29
N GLY A 134 -3.57 5.82 4.14
CA GLY A 134 -3.98 6.56 5.33
C GLY A 134 -4.06 8.07 5.06
N HIS A 135 -5.19 8.68 5.37
CA HIS A 135 -5.30 10.11 5.61
C HIS A 135 -5.12 10.36 7.09
N THR A 136 -4.08 11.10 7.45
CA THR A 136 -3.68 11.29 8.84
C THR A 136 -3.58 12.78 9.18
N SER A 137 -3.96 13.14 10.41
CA SER A 137 -3.43 14.35 11.04
C SER A 137 -2.07 14.05 11.69
N ASP A 138 -1.52 15.01 12.43
CA ASP A 138 -0.31 14.80 13.23
C ASP A 138 -0.51 13.75 14.34
N THR A 139 -1.74 13.53 14.79
CA THR A 139 -2.06 12.73 15.98
C THR A 139 -2.87 11.48 15.70
N ASN A 140 -3.70 11.47 14.65
CA ASN A 140 -4.68 10.43 14.40
C ASN A 140 -4.76 10.05 12.93
N ILE A 141 -5.16 8.81 12.67
CA ILE A 141 -5.66 8.39 11.37
C ILE A 141 -7.11 8.85 11.27
N LYS A 142 -7.45 9.56 10.20
CA LYS A 142 -8.80 10.04 9.89
C LYS A 142 -9.53 9.13 8.92
N SER A 143 -8.81 8.56 7.97
CA SER A 143 -9.35 7.46 7.16
C SER A 143 -8.25 6.51 6.74
N LEU A 144 -8.57 5.23 6.63
CA LEU A 144 -7.71 4.18 6.14
C LEU A 144 -8.43 3.44 5.02
N TRP A 145 -7.86 3.48 3.82
CA TRP A 145 -8.34 2.69 2.69
C TRP A 145 -7.42 1.51 2.47
N MET A 146 -7.97 0.30 2.39
CA MET A 146 -7.22 -0.89 2.01
C MET A 146 -7.78 -1.46 0.70
N VAL A 147 -7.05 -1.33 -0.39
CA VAL A 147 -7.53 -1.74 -1.71
C VAL A 147 -6.49 -2.63 -2.40
N TYR A 148 -6.93 -3.74 -2.98
CA TYR A 148 -6.04 -4.57 -3.78
C TYR A 148 -5.62 -3.85 -5.06
N GLY A 149 -4.35 -3.99 -5.42
CA GLY A 149 -3.80 -3.45 -6.66
C GLY A 149 -4.54 -3.92 -7.91
N SER A 150 -5.08 -5.15 -7.89
CA SER A 150 -5.92 -5.71 -8.96
C SER A 150 -7.26 -5.00 -9.16
N SER A 151 -7.75 -4.32 -8.12
CA SER A 151 -8.95 -3.47 -8.16
C SER A 151 -8.64 -2.02 -8.48
N TYR A 152 -7.40 -1.58 -8.28
CA TYR A 152 -7.04 -0.16 -8.19
C TYR A 152 -6.12 0.31 -9.33
N ALA A 153 -5.25 -0.56 -9.85
CA ALA A 153 -4.30 -0.27 -10.91
C ALA A 153 -4.47 -1.23 -12.09
N ALA A 154 -4.24 -0.73 -13.30
CA ALA A 154 -4.23 -1.55 -14.50
C ALA A 154 -3.02 -2.49 -14.50
N LYS A 155 -3.07 -3.54 -15.32
CA LYS A 155 -1.96 -4.49 -15.41
C LYS A 155 -0.66 -3.80 -15.83
N HIS A 156 0.44 -4.36 -15.34
CA HIS A 156 1.82 -3.90 -15.53
C HIS A 156 2.15 -3.47 -16.97
N GLU A 157 1.66 -4.21 -17.97
CA GLU A 157 1.94 -3.95 -19.38
C GLU A 157 1.45 -2.55 -19.82
N THR A 158 0.37 -2.05 -19.21
CA THR A 158 -0.18 -0.72 -19.46
C THR A 158 0.85 0.37 -19.19
N TYR A 159 1.52 0.29 -18.03
CA TYR A 159 2.50 1.28 -17.61
C TYR A 159 3.87 1.03 -18.22
N GLN A 160 4.26 -0.24 -18.37
CA GLN A 160 5.53 -0.62 -18.97
C GLN A 160 5.62 -0.10 -20.41
N ARG A 161 4.56 -0.21 -21.21
CA ARG A 161 4.53 0.32 -22.58
C ARG A 161 4.89 1.80 -22.62
N ILE A 162 4.31 2.62 -21.73
CA ILE A 162 4.58 4.06 -21.68
C ILE A 162 6.02 4.33 -21.25
N LYS A 163 6.49 3.63 -20.20
CA LYS A 163 7.88 3.74 -19.73
C LYS A 163 8.87 3.43 -20.85
N THR A 164 8.71 2.29 -21.53
CA THR A 164 9.58 1.84 -22.62
C THR A 164 9.55 2.82 -23.79
N THR A 165 8.35 3.22 -24.24
CA THR A 165 8.22 4.17 -25.37
C THR A 165 8.94 5.49 -25.10
N ILE A 166 8.79 6.05 -23.90
CA ILE A 166 9.46 7.30 -23.51
C ILE A 166 10.97 7.09 -23.39
N SER A 167 11.41 6.03 -22.71
CA SER A 167 12.82 5.71 -22.54
C SER A 167 13.53 5.52 -23.88
N ASP A 168 12.90 4.80 -24.82
CA ASP A 168 13.47 4.53 -26.13
C ASP A 168 13.53 5.81 -26.97
N GLY A 169 12.48 6.65 -26.94
CA GLY A 169 12.49 7.95 -27.62
C GLY A 169 13.53 8.93 -27.07
N ILE A 170 13.78 8.92 -25.75
CA ILE A 170 14.84 9.75 -25.16
C ILE A 170 16.22 9.30 -25.66
N LYS A 171 16.45 7.98 -25.79
CA LYS A 171 17.72 7.43 -26.26
C LYS A 171 18.04 7.75 -27.72
N THR A 172 17.06 8.19 -28.52
CA THR A 172 17.30 8.59 -29.92
C THR A 172 17.73 10.04 -30.09
N ILE A 173 17.85 10.82 -28.99
CA ILE A 173 18.28 12.22 -29.06
C ILE A 173 19.77 12.27 -29.47
N PRO A 174 20.13 12.95 -30.58
CA PRO A 174 21.52 13.07 -31.02
C PRO A 174 22.36 13.85 -30.01
N ASP A 175 23.66 13.60 -30.00
CA ASP A 175 24.66 14.30 -29.18
C ASP A 175 24.47 14.17 -27.66
N VAL A 176 23.74 13.15 -27.19
CA VAL A 176 23.56 12.84 -25.77
C VAL A 176 24.05 11.42 -25.46
N VAL A 177 25.00 11.29 -24.55
CA VAL A 177 25.56 9.99 -24.13
C VAL A 177 24.78 9.46 -22.92
N PHE A 178 23.80 8.59 -23.18
CA PHE A 178 23.02 7.95 -22.13
C PHE A 178 23.79 6.81 -21.43
N ALA A 179 23.57 6.69 -20.13
CA ALA A 179 24.04 5.58 -19.30
C ALA A 179 22.88 4.64 -18.95
N ASP A 180 23.19 3.36 -18.73
CA ASP A 180 22.21 2.37 -18.29
C ASP A 180 21.58 2.74 -16.96
N THR A 181 20.26 2.61 -16.89
CA THR A 181 19.48 2.96 -15.69
C THR A 181 18.15 2.22 -15.63
N LYS A 182 17.62 2.05 -14.41
CA LYS A 182 16.24 1.57 -14.17
C LYS A 182 15.20 2.70 -14.34
N GLU A 183 15.65 3.95 -14.49
CA GLU A 183 14.83 5.14 -14.65
C GLU A 183 14.42 5.36 -16.12
N LEU A 184 13.91 6.54 -16.47
CA LEU A 184 13.57 6.84 -17.87
C LEU A 184 14.83 7.09 -18.71
N GLY A 185 15.83 7.74 -18.11
CA GLY A 185 17.14 8.00 -18.73
C GLY A 185 18.13 8.54 -17.70
N ARG A 186 19.43 8.41 -18.00
CA ARG A 186 20.51 8.97 -17.20
C ARG A 186 21.61 9.43 -18.15
N VAL A 187 22.18 10.61 -17.89
CA VAL A 187 23.33 11.16 -18.62
C VAL A 187 24.38 11.48 -17.58
N ASN A 188 25.60 10.98 -17.78
CA ASN A 188 26.72 11.27 -16.90
C ASN A 188 27.65 12.30 -17.57
N GLN A 189 28.46 12.99 -16.78
CA GLN A 189 29.49 13.92 -17.26
C GLN A 189 28.94 15.01 -18.19
N VAL A 190 27.86 15.68 -17.77
CA VAL A 190 27.15 16.67 -18.61
C VAL A 190 27.96 17.96 -18.81
N ASP A 191 28.82 18.30 -17.85
CA ASP A 191 29.66 19.50 -17.90
C ASP A 191 31.11 19.17 -18.34
N PRO A 192 31.91 20.18 -18.78
CA PRO A 192 33.28 19.95 -19.25
C PRO A 192 34.24 19.36 -18.22
N LEU A 193 33.97 19.49 -16.91
CA LEU A 193 34.80 18.87 -15.86
C LEU A 193 34.37 17.41 -15.59
N GLY A 194 33.25 16.97 -16.15
CA GLY A 194 32.73 15.61 -16.02
C GLY A 194 32.17 15.27 -14.62
N ILE A 195 31.78 16.27 -13.84
CA ILE A 195 31.37 16.09 -12.43
C ILE A 195 29.84 16.14 -12.22
N THR A 196 29.07 16.47 -13.25
CA THR A 196 27.60 16.56 -13.19
C THR A 196 26.93 15.38 -13.87
N ASN A 197 25.76 14.99 -13.36
CA ASN A 197 24.94 13.92 -13.92
C ASN A 197 23.47 14.36 -13.98
N LEU A 198 22.79 14.10 -15.08
CA LEU A 198 21.35 14.30 -15.24
C LEU A 198 20.61 12.98 -15.05
N ARG A 199 19.57 12.98 -14.22
CA ARG A 199 18.66 11.85 -14.02
C ARG A 199 17.27 12.21 -14.51
N ILE A 200 16.70 11.36 -15.35
CA ILE A 200 15.36 11.55 -15.91
C ILE A 200 14.46 10.48 -15.29
N ARG A 201 13.52 10.91 -14.46
CA ARG A 201 12.58 10.04 -13.74
C ARG A 201 11.14 10.38 -14.08
N GLY A 202 10.30 9.36 -14.16
CA GLY A 202 8.85 9.56 -14.16
C GLY A 202 8.36 9.83 -12.74
N MET A 203 7.52 10.85 -12.58
CA MET A 203 6.72 11.05 -11.38
C MET A 203 5.32 10.52 -11.67
N TRP A 204 5.05 9.30 -11.26
CA TRP A 204 3.73 8.70 -11.43
C TRP A 204 2.82 9.18 -10.31
N GLN A 205 1.56 9.40 -10.64
CA GLN A 205 0.51 9.70 -9.68
C GLN A 205 -0.66 8.77 -9.94
N ILE A 206 -1.32 8.35 -8.86
CA ILE A 206 -2.60 7.65 -8.92
C ILE A 206 -3.61 8.38 -8.04
N GLU A 207 -4.83 8.57 -8.52
CA GLU A 207 -5.89 9.22 -7.75
C GLU A 207 -6.20 8.44 -6.48
N ASN A 208 -6.39 9.14 -5.37
CA ASN A 208 -6.70 8.53 -4.07
C ASN A 208 -7.86 7.53 -4.19
N PRO A 209 -7.82 6.36 -3.51
CA PRO A 209 -8.92 5.39 -3.55
C PRO A 209 -10.27 6.02 -3.12
N ARG A 210 -10.26 7.01 -2.21
CA ARG A 210 -11.47 7.77 -1.86
C ARG A 210 -12.13 8.45 -3.05
N LYS A 211 -11.34 8.99 -3.98
CA LYS A 211 -11.86 9.59 -5.23
C LYS A 211 -12.25 8.52 -6.23
N VAL A 212 -11.42 7.49 -6.41
CA VAL A 212 -11.64 6.43 -7.40
C VAL A 212 -12.92 5.66 -7.11
N PHE A 213 -13.23 5.42 -5.83
CA PHE A 213 -14.37 4.64 -5.36
C PHE A 213 -15.43 5.50 -4.65
N ASN A 214 -15.52 6.79 -4.98
CA ASN A 214 -16.50 7.70 -4.37
C ASN A 214 -17.97 7.26 -4.57
N TYR A 215 -18.24 6.46 -5.61
CA TYR A 215 -19.55 5.87 -5.88
C TYR A 215 -19.91 4.69 -4.95
N LEU A 216 -18.97 4.22 -4.12
CA LEU A 216 -19.19 3.18 -3.12
C LEU A 216 -19.20 3.71 -1.69
N HIS A 217 -18.41 4.75 -1.41
CA HIS A 217 -18.32 5.36 -0.10
C HIS A 217 -18.13 6.87 -0.24
N GLU A 218 -19.17 7.60 0.12
CA GLU A 218 -19.15 9.06 0.13
C GLU A 218 -18.40 9.57 1.38
N PRO A 219 -17.82 10.78 1.32
CA PRO A 219 -17.21 11.38 2.48
C PRO A 219 -18.19 11.51 3.64
N THR A 220 -17.76 11.12 4.85
CA THR A 220 -18.57 11.26 6.06
C THR A 220 -17.92 12.25 7.03
N ASP A 221 -18.71 12.76 7.98
CA ASP A 221 -18.24 13.62 9.08
C ASP A 221 -17.70 12.82 10.28
N LYS A 222 -17.29 11.56 10.04
CA LYS A 222 -16.77 10.67 11.09
C LYS A 222 -15.32 10.99 11.42
N ASP A 223 -14.92 10.70 12.66
CA ASP A 223 -13.55 10.92 13.13
C ASP A 223 -12.57 9.91 12.54
N PHE A 224 -13.06 8.70 12.27
CA PHE A 224 -12.31 7.64 11.62
C PHE A 224 -13.20 6.85 10.64
N GLU A 225 -12.65 6.56 9.46
CA GLU A 225 -13.25 5.69 8.45
C GLU A 225 -12.24 4.61 8.02
N LEU A 226 -12.59 3.33 8.13
CA LEU A 226 -11.93 2.24 7.43
C LEU A 226 -12.79 1.86 6.24
N VAL A 227 -12.19 1.78 5.04
CA VAL A 227 -12.85 1.29 3.83
C VAL A 227 -11.96 0.29 3.12
N CYS A 228 -12.41 -0.95 3.00
CA CYS A 228 -11.67 -2.00 2.33
C CYS A 228 -12.43 -2.49 1.09
N ILE A 229 -11.71 -2.68 -0.01
CA ILE A 229 -12.25 -3.23 -1.26
C ILE A 229 -11.45 -4.47 -1.61
N ILE A 230 -12.09 -5.64 -1.47
CA ILE A 230 -11.48 -6.95 -1.69
C ILE A 230 -12.18 -7.61 -2.88
N PRO A 231 -11.46 -7.95 -3.98
CA PRO A 231 -12.04 -8.75 -5.07
C PRO A 231 -12.72 -10.01 -4.53
N LEU A 232 -13.90 -10.37 -5.05
CA LEU A 232 -14.66 -11.51 -4.52
C LEU A 232 -13.88 -12.82 -4.59
N GLU A 233 -13.14 -13.05 -5.68
CA GLU A 233 -12.23 -14.20 -5.83
C GLU A 233 -11.18 -14.23 -4.71
N LYS A 234 -10.55 -13.08 -4.41
CA LYS A 234 -9.58 -12.96 -3.32
C LYS A 234 -10.23 -13.20 -1.97
N TYR A 235 -11.39 -12.62 -1.72
CA TYR A 235 -12.14 -12.84 -0.48
C TYR A 235 -12.43 -14.32 -0.24
N ASN A 236 -12.91 -15.02 -1.27
CA ASN A 236 -13.24 -16.44 -1.18
C ASN A 236 -12.02 -17.33 -0.94
N SER A 237 -10.83 -16.89 -1.38
CA SER A 237 -9.57 -17.60 -1.16
C SER A 237 -9.08 -17.59 0.29
N PHE A 238 -9.58 -16.69 1.15
CA PHE A 238 -9.18 -16.64 2.56
C PHE A 238 -9.67 -17.84 3.37
N PRO A 239 -8.94 -18.22 4.45
CA PRO A 239 -9.38 -19.24 5.40
C PRO A 239 -10.78 -18.97 5.93
N ASN A 240 -11.56 -20.04 6.12
CA ASN A 240 -12.91 -19.94 6.67
C ASN A 240 -12.92 -19.34 8.07
N GLU A 241 -11.89 -19.60 8.88
CA GLU A 241 -11.75 -19.01 10.22
C GLU A 241 -11.70 -17.47 10.16
N SER A 242 -10.86 -16.89 9.30
CA SER A 242 -10.76 -15.44 9.11
C SER A 242 -12.06 -14.83 8.59
N LYS A 243 -12.74 -15.51 7.65
CA LYS A 243 -14.05 -15.06 7.16
C LYS A 243 -15.10 -15.08 8.26
N SER A 244 -15.22 -16.17 9.01
CA SER A 244 -16.14 -16.31 10.14
C SER A 244 -15.87 -15.27 11.24
N LYS A 245 -14.60 -14.99 11.55
CA LYS A 245 -14.22 -13.97 12.54
C LYS A 245 -14.70 -12.58 12.13
N LEU A 246 -14.53 -12.23 10.85
CA LEU A 246 -14.96 -10.95 10.28
C LEU A 246 -16.48 -10.84 10.19
N GLU A 247 -17.16 -11.88 9.68
CA GLU A 247 -18.62 -11.93 9.54
C GLU A 247 -19.33 -11.96 10.91
N GLY A 248 -18.65 -12.44 11.96
CA GLY A 248 -19.14 -12.46 13.34
C GLY A 248 -19.08 -11.10 14.06
N ILE A 249 -18.55 -10.04 13.44
CA ILE A 249 -18.50 -8.70 14.03
C ILE A 249 -19.93 -8.13 14.13
N THR A 250 -20.33 -7.76 15.35
CA THR A 250 -21.68 -7.22 15.66
C THR A 250 -21.71 -5.71 15.90
N ASP A 251 -20.59 -5.01 15.67
CA ASP A 251 -20.53 -3.54 15.82
C ASP A 251 -21.42 -2.87 14.76
N GLU A 252 -22.40 -2.07 15.19
CA GLU A 252 -23.35 -1.38 14.31
C GLU A 252 -22.70 -0.40 13.31
N ARG A 253 -21.45 0.01 13.59
CA ARG A 253 -20.65 0.89 12.73
C ARG A 253 -19.88 0.12 11.67
N PHE A 254 -19.87 -1.20 11.76
CA PHE A 254 -19.19 -2.11 10.85
C PHE A 254 -20.20 -2.69 9.85
N SER A 255 -19.77 -2.83 8.59
CA SER A 255 -20.60 -3.42 7.54
C SER A 255 -19.76 -4.16 6.51
N ILE A 256 -20.34 -5.21 5.94
CA ILE A 256 -19.81 -5.97 4.81
C ILE A 256 -20.92 -6.02 3.75
N GLU A 257 -20.63 -5.53 2.55
CA GLU A 257 -21.57 -5.50 1.44
C GLU A 257 -20.96 -6.14 0.19
N ASP A 258 -21.77 -6.89 -0.56
CA ASP A 258 -21.44 -7.29 -1.92
C ASP A 258 -21.69 -6.13 -2.87
N LYS A 259 -20.64 -5.72 -3.60
CA LYS A 259 -20.66 -4.59 -4.54
C LYS A 259 -19.93 -4.93 -5.82
N GLN A 260 -20.06 -4.03 -6.80
CA GLN A 260 -19.34 -4.08 -8.06
C GLN A 260 -18.49 -2.84 -8.24
N ILE A 261 -17.26 -3.04 -8.71
CA ILE A 261 -16.31 -1.97 -9.06
C ILE A 261 -15.98 -2.00 -10.55
N LYS A 262 -15.56 -0.86 -11.09
CA LYS A 262 -15.02 -0.78 -12.45
C LYS A 262 -13.72 -1.58 -12.55
N ASN A 263 -13.57 -2.38 -13.61
CA ASN A 263 -12.31 -3.07 -13.88
C ASN A 263 -11.24 -2.07 -14.37
N PRO A 264 -10.08 -1.95 -13.71
CA PRO A 264 -9.05 -0.99 -14.09
C PRO A 264 -8.43 -1.25 -15.47
N ASN A 265 -8.59 -2.46 -16.02
CA ASN A 265 -8.13 -2.83 -17.36
C ASN A 265 -9.19 -2.62 -18.45
N ASN A 266 -10.47 -2.61 -18.07
CA ASN A 266 -11.57 -2.39 -19.00
C ASN A 266 -12.78 -1.81 -18.24
N PRO A 267 -12.93 -0.47 -18.19
CA PRO A 267 -13.99 0.17 -17.42
C PRO A 267 -15.42 -0.18 -17.85
N ALA A 268 -15.62 -0.78 -19.04
CA ALA A 268 -16.93 -1.28 -19.48
C ALA A 268 -17.34 -2.60 -18.79
N LYS A 269 -16.41 -3.24 -18.07
CA LYS A 269 -16.66 -4.44 -17.28
C LYS A 269 -16.63 -4.10 -15.79
N LEU A 270 -17.57 -4.70 -15.07
CA LEU A 270 -17.60 -4.66 -13.61
C LEU A 270 -16.93 -5.91 -13.04
N MET A 271 -16.43 -5.78 -11.81
CA MET A 271 -15.85 -6.86 -11.01
C MET A 271 -16.55 -6.91 -9.67
N ASP A 272 -16.92 -8.10 -9.22
CA ASP A 272 -17.53 -8.29 -7.91
C ASP A 272 -16.47 -8.15 -6.80
N CYS A 273 -16.86 -7.51 -5.70
CA CYS A 273 -16.01 -7.28 -4.55
C CYS A 273 -16.81 -7.26 -3.24
N LYS A 274 -16.13 -7.56 -2.14
CA LYS A 274 -16.59 -7.21 -0.80
C LYS A 274 -16.15 -5.79 -0.47
N LEU A 275 -17.14 -4.93 -0.17
CA LEU A 275 -16.93 -3.62 0.42
C LEU A 275 -17.09 -3.74 1.94
N ILE A 276 -16.02 -3.49 2.69
CA ILE A 276 -16.03 -3.56 4.15
C ILE A 276 -15.79 -2.16 4.69
N LYS A 277 -16.62 -1.72 5.65
CA LYS A 277 -16.54 -0.37 6.22
C LYS A 277 -16.60 -0.40 7.74
N LEU A 278 -15.84 0.49 8.39
CA LEU A 278 -16.02 0.89 9.79
C LEU A 278 -16.04 2.41 9.86
N CYS A 279 -17.09 2.99 10.44
CA CYS A 279 -17.26 4.45 10.53
C CYS A 279 -17.48 4.90 11.98
N VAL A 280 -16.49 5.57 12.59
CA VAL A 280 -16.48 5.88 14.03
C VAL A 280 -16.52 7.39 14.26
N SER A 281 -17.46 7.83 15.11
CA SER A 281 -17.41 9.14 15.77
C SER A 281 -16.83 8.95 17.19
N GLN A 282 -15.88 9.78 17.59
CA GLN A 282 -15.46 9.87 18.99
C GLN A 282 -16.64 10.43 19.81
N ARG A 283 -16.86 9.84 20.99
CA ARG A 283 -17.83 10.33 21.97
C ARG A 283 -17.17 11.36 22.87
#